data_AF-A0A0Q8ZUR1-F1
#
_entry.id   AF-A0A0Q8ZUR1-F1
#
_cell.length_a   1.000
_cell.length_b   1.000
_cell.length_c   1.000
_cell.angle_alpha   90.00
_cell.angle_beta   90.00
_cell.angle_gamma   90.00
#
_symmetry.space_group_name_H-M   'P 1'
#
loop_
_entity.id
_entity.type
_entity.pdbx_description
1 polymer ?
#
loop_
_entity_poly.entity_id
_entity_poly.type
_entity_poly.pdbx_seq_one_letter_code
_entity_poly.pdbx_strand_id
1 'polypeptide(L)'
;MAIWQYLLIVVPKNSIDKNYNIFETNKTEFLPDTDSFWKNFGGSITAIISELDLILPKADWGNETYLNWKGNGNNNEDNDACIYLTDDATQIKEFQFRIDLRKASNVTNVLKSILELCKRYDLVLIDLKGEIFEPELKDIVNSLRTSNAFSFITDPINFFENLDPEK
;
A
#
# COMPACT_ATOMS: atom_id res chain seq x y z
N MET A 1 11.33 -5.76 -2.24
CA MET A 1 10.67 -4.50 -2.66
C MET A 1 11.69 -3.65 -3.40
N ALA A 2 11.34 -3.01 -4.51
CA ALA A 2 12.27 -2.11 -5.17
C ALA A 2 12.48 -0.87 -4.30
N ILE A 3 13.72 -0.41 -4.17
CA ILE A 3 14.07 0.62 -3.17
C ILE A 3 13.35 1.96 -3.40
N TRP A 4 12.92 2.25 -4.63
CA TRP A 4 12.18 3.46 -5.00
C TRP A 4 10.65 3.39 -4.79
N GLN A 5 10.13 2.29 -4.24
CA GLN A 5 8.70 2.11 -3.99
C GLN A 5 8.35 2.39 -2.53
N TYR A 6 7.25 3.11 -2.31
CA TYR A 6 6.66 3.34 -0.99
C TYR A 6 5.43 2.46 -0.80
N LEU A 7 5.46 1.58 0.20
CA LEU A 7 4.39 0.62 0.51
C LEU A 7 3.40 1.18 1.54
N LEU A 8 2.12 0.98 1.28
CA LEU A 8 1.04 1.21 2.23
C LEU A 8 0.13 -0.01 2.30
N ILE A 9 -0.21 -0.40 3.52
CA ILE A 9 -1.21 -1.42 3.83
C ILE A 9 -2.55 -0.72 4.02
N VAL A 10 -3.63 -1.30 3.53
CA VAL A 10 -4.99 -0.77 3.62
C VAL A 10 -5.82 -1.69 4.51
N VAL A 11 -6.63 -1.09 5.38
CA VAL A 11 -7.50 -1.80 6.33
C VAL A 11 -8.76 -1.00 6.62
N PRO A 12 -9.88 -1.63 7.02
CA PRO A 12 -11.09 -0.92 7.42
C PRO A 12 -10.86 -0.01 8.63
N LYS A 13 -11.32 1.24 8.58
CA LYS A 13 -11.14 2.20 9.67
C LYS A 13 -11.70 1.71 11.00
N ASN A 14 -12.87 1.08 10.97
CA ASN A 14 -13.56 0.56 12.14
C ASN A 14 -12.89 -0.66 12.80
N SER A 15 -11.84 -1.21 12.17
CA SER A 15 -11.09 -2.35 12.68
C SER A 15 -9.86 -1.96 13.52
N ILE A 16 -9.57 -0.67 13.62
CA ILE A 16 -8.36 -0.13 14.26
C ILE A 16 -8.68 0.74 15.48
N ASP A 17 -7.98 0.47 16.57
CA ASP A 17 -7.87 1.42 17.70
C ASP A 17 -6.71 2.41 17.43
N LYS A 18 -6.83 3.65 17.89
CA LYS A 18 -5.86 4.73 17.64
C LYS A 18 -4.44 4.44 18.14
N ASN A 19 -4.27 3.48 19.05
CA ASN A 19 -2.98 3.07 19.59
C ASN A 19 -2.49 1.71 19.04
N TYR A 20 -3.10 1.22 17.96
CA TYR A 20 -2.76 -0.08 17.41
C TYR A 20 -1.47 -0.03 16.59
N ASN A 21 -0.46 -0.84 16.96
CA ASN A 21 0.74 -1.05 16.17
C ASN A 21 0.75 -2.49 15.63
N ILE A 22 0.50 -2.63 14.32
CA ILE A 22 0.38 -3.93 13.67
C ILE A 22 1.69 -4.75 13.69
N PHE A 23 2.84 -4.09 13.74
CA PHE A 23 4.15 -4.74 13.68
C PHE A 23 4.62 -5.25 15.04
N GLU A 24 4.22 -4.63 16.15
CA GLU A 24 4.52 -5.13 17.50
C GLU A 24 3.87 -6.50 17.76
N THR A 25 2.69 -6.72 17.18
CA THR A 25 1.94 -7.97 17.30
C THR A 25 2.19 -8.94 16.15
N ASN A 26 3.03 -8.56 15.19
CA ASN A 26 3.27 -9.37 14.00
C ASN A 26 4.05 -10.65 14.35
N LYS A 27 3.54 -11.79 13.88
CA LYS A 27 4.17 -13.11 14.06
C LYS A 27 4.85 -13.62 12.79
N THR A 28 4.80 -12.85 11.70
CA THR A 28 5.41 -13.20 10.43
C THR A 28 6.80 -12.58 10.32
N GLU A 29 7.69 -13.22 9.54
CA GLU A 29 8.98 -12.63 9.14
C GLU A 29 8.82 -11.59 8.01
N PHE A 30 7.59 -11.34 7.57
CA PHE A 30 7.25 -10.53 6.40
C PHE A 30 6.30 -9.38 6.80
N LEU A 31 5.41 -8.99 5.88
CA LEU A 31 4.33 -8.06 6.18
C LEU A 31 3.37 -8.68 7.20
N PRO A 32 2.74 -7.84 8.02
CA PRO A 32 1.82 -8.31 9.03
C PRO A 32 0.59 -8.96 8.41
N ASP A 33 0.11 -10.02 9.06
CA ASP A 33 -1.19 -10.59 8.74
C ASP A 33 -2.28 -9.56 9.02
N THR A 34 -3.13 -9.32 8.02
CA THR A 34 -4.21 -8.33 8.11
C THR A 34 -5.60 -8.96 8.04
N ASP A 35 -5.71 -10.29 8.00
CA ASP A 35 -6.97 -11.02 7.85
C ASP A 35 -8.04 -10.56 8.87
N SER A 36 -7.61 -10.32 10.10
CA SER A 36 -8.43 -10.02 11.24
C SER A 36 -9.09 -8.64 11.15
N PHE A 37 -8.46 -7.68 10.46
CA PHE A 37 -9.03 -6.35 10.23
C PHE A 37 -10.24 -6.40 9.28
N TRP A 38 -10.25 -7.36 8.36
CA TRP A 38 -11.24 -7.44 7.31
C TRP A 38 -12.47 -8.29 7.65
N LYS A 39 -12.43 -9.07 8.76
CA LYS A 39 -13.51 -10.01 9.15
C LYS A 39 -14.91 -9.40 9.21
N ASN A 40 -15.01 -8.12 9.59
CA ASN A 40 -16.28 -7.41 9.76
C ASN A 40 -16.46 -6.27 8.75
N PHE A 41 -15.69 -6.27 7.66
CA PHE A 41 -15.85 -5.26 6.63
C PHE A 41 -17.18 -5.46 5.88
N GLY A 42 -18.08 -4.48 6.02
CA GLY A 42 -19.41 -4.51 5.39
C GLY A 42 -19.48 -3.81 4.03
N GLY A 43 -18.36 -3.32 3.50
CA GLY A 43 -18.34 -2.62 2.21
C GLY A 43 -18.31 -3.56 1.00
N SER A 44 -18.51 -3.00 -0.19
CA SER A 44 -18.56 -3.78 -1.44
C SER A 44 -17.16 -4.07 -1.98
N ILE A 45 -16.71 -5.33 -1.83
CA ILE A 45 -15.41 -5.81 -2.33
C ILE A 45 -15.34 -5.72 -3.86
N THR A 46 -16.42 -6.10 -4.55
CA THR A 46 -16.49 -6.04 -6.01
C THR A 46 -16.39 -4.61 -6.53
N ALA A 47 -16.93 -3.63 -5.79
CA ALA A 47 -16.81 -2.23 -6.14
C ALA A 47 -15.38 -1.70 -5.92
N ILE A 48 -14.71 -2.08 -4.83
CA ILE A 48 -13.28 -1.76 -4.59
C ILE A 48 -12.41 -2.30 -5.73
N ILE A 49 -12.60 -3.58 -6.10
CA ILE A 49 -11.85 -4.21 -7.19
C ILE A 49 -12.10 -3.49 -8.52
N SER A 50 -13.36 -3.18 -8.82
CA SER A 50 -13.75 -2.49 -10.06
C SER A 50 -13.17 -1.07 -10.13
N GLU A 51 -13.08 -0.36 -9.01
CA GLU A 51 -12.43 0.95 -8.96
C GLU A 51 -10.91 0.84 -9.13
N LEU A 52 -10.26 -0.16 -8.54
CA LEU A 52 -8.84 -0.41 -8.79
C LEU A 52 -8.53 -0.71 -10.26
N ASP A 53 -9.42 -1.44 -10.95
CA ASP A 53 -9.31 -1.71 -12.39
C ASP A 53 -9.30 -0.42 -13.25
N LEU A 54 -9.87 0.68 -12.74
CA LEU A 54 -9.84 1.99 -13.38
C LEU A 54 -8.57 2.79 -13.06
N ILE A 55 -7.90 2.49 -11.95
CA ILE A 55 -6.72 3.23 -11.47
C ILE A 55 -5.44 2.63 -12.04
N LEU A 56 -5.34 1.30 -12.06
CA LEU A 56 -4.18 0.56 -12.56
C LEU A 56 -4.63 -0.57 -13.48
N PRO A 57 -3.82 -0.94 -14.49
CA PRO A 57 -4.09 -2.15 -15.26
C PRO A 57 -3.93 -3.40 -14.38
N LYS A 58 -4.75 -4.43 -14.65
CA LYS A 58 -4.54 -5.76 -14.09
C LYS A 58 -3.17 -6.29 -14.51
N ALA A 59 -2.48 -6.91 -13.57
CA ALA A 59 -1.27 -7.67 -13.86
C ALA A 59 -1.62 -8.98 -14.59
N ASP A 60 -0.65 -9.55 -15.29
CA ASP A 60 -0.74 -10.85 -15.95
C ASP A 60 -0.42 -12.04 -15.02
N TRP A 61 -0.15 -11.75 -13.73
CA TRP A 61 -0.01 -12.75 -12.67
C TRP A 61 -1.11 -12.64 -11.62
N GLY A 62 -1.30 -13.72 -10.87
CA GLY A 62 -2.35 -13.85 -9.87
C GLY A 62 -3.36 -14.93 -10.21
N ASN A 63 -4.49 -14.94 -9.51
CA ASN A 63 -5.61 -15.84 -9.75
C ASN A 63 -6.92 -15.22 -9.24
N GLU A 64 -7.99 -16.01 -9.14
CA GLU A 64 -9.33 -15.55 -8.74
C GLU A 64 -9.40 -14.92 -7.34
N THR A 65 -8.50 -15.32 -6.44
CA THR A 65 -8.46 -14.80 -5.07
C THR A 65 -7.24 -13.91 -4.81
N TYR A 66 -6.16 -14.08 -5.56
CA TYR A 66 -4.95 -13.27 -5.48
C TYR A 66 -4.87 -12.29 -6.66
N LEU A 67 -5.48 -11.12 -6.48
CA LEU A 67 -5.65 -10.10 -7.50
C LEU A 67 -4.49 -9.11 -7.47
N ASN A 68 -3.91 -8.84 -8.63
CA ASN A 68 -2.75 -7.97 -8.77
C ASN A 68 -2.97 -6.94 -9.86
N TRP A 69 -2.45 -5.74 -9.64
CA TRP A 69 -2.42 -4.64 -10.59
C TRP A 69 -1.00 -4.13 -10.73
N LYS A 70 -0.59 -3.74 -11.94
CA LYS A 70 0.76 -3.26 -12.21
C LYS A 70 0.77 -2.08 -13.16
N GLY A 71 1.55 -1.05 -12.83
CA GLY A 71 1.85 0.06 -13.73
C GLY A 71 2.52 -0.37 -15.03
N ASN A 72 2.50 0.48 -16.05
CA ASN A 72 3.01 0.11 -17.36
C ASN A 72 4.56 0.15 -17.39
N GLY A 73 5.19 -1.02 -17.41
CA GLY A 73 6.65 -1.14 -17.50
C GLY A 73 7.25 -0.47 -18.74
N ASN A 74 6.54 -0.42 -19.88
CA ASN A 74 7.00 0.28 -21.08
C ASN A 74 7.08 1.81 -20.87
N ASN A 75 6.33 2.33 -19.89
CA ASN A 75 6.39 3.71 -19.47
C ASN A 75 7.39 3.91 -18.33
N ASN A 76 8.20 2.91 -17.93
CA ASN A 76 9.02 2.95 -16.71
C ASN A 76 8.20 3.29 -15.46
N GLU A 77 7.00 2.73 -15.33
CA GLU A 77 6.17 2.80 -14.13
C GLU A 77 6.26 1.50 -13.37
N ASP A 78 6.42 1.61 -12.06
CA ASP A 78 6.53 0.45 -11.17
C ASP A 78 5.51 0.51 -10.03
N ASN A 79 4.42 1.28 -10.15
CA ASN A 79 3.31 1.23 -9.18
C ASN A 79 2.69 -0.17 -9.20
N ASP A 80 2.16 -0.64 -8.08
CA ASP A 80 1.35 -1.86 -8.04
C ASP A 80 0.37 -1.86 -6.87
N ALA A 81 -0.66 -2.68 -6.99
CA ALA A 81 -1.60 -2.95 -5.92
C ALA A 81 -1.89 -4.46 -5.88
N CYS A 82 -2.27 -4.95 -4.71
CA CYS A 82 -2.63 -6.33 -4.49
C CYS A 82 -3.80 -6.41 -3.53
N ILE A 83 -4.78 -7.24 -3.87
CA ILE A 83 -5.85 -7.68 -2.97
C ILE A 83 -5.79 -9.21 -2.92
N TYR A 84 -5.64 -9.76 -1.73
CA TYR A 84 -5.82 -11.17 -1.49
C TYR A 84 -7.19 -11.40 -0.83
N LEU A 85 -7.99 -12.29 -1.39
CA LEU A 85 -9.31 -12.67 -0.91
C LEU A 85 -9.29 -14.00 -0.14
N THR A 86 -10.36 -14.27 0.58
CA THR A 86 -10.68 -15.64 1.05
C THR A 86 -10.86 -16.60 -0.12
N ASP A 87 -10.76 -17.90 0.15
CA ASP A 87 -10.84 -18.95 -0.88
C ASP A 87 -12.20 -18.96 -1.59
N ASP A 88 -13.26 -18.48 -0.93
CA ASP A 88 -14.61 -18.31 -1.49
C ASP A 88 -14.85 -16.93 -2.12
N ALA A 89 -13.82 -16.07 -2.17
CA ALA A 89 -13.84 -14.71 -2.68
C ALA A 89 -14.87 -13.77 -2.00
N THR A 90 -15.31 -14.09 -0.78
CA THR A 90 -16.31 -13.29 -0.06
C THR A 90 -15.75 -12.19 0.83
N GLN A 91 -14.46 -12.29 1.21
CA GLN A 91 -13.80 -11.31 2.08
C GLN A 91 -12.40 -10.98 1.56
N ILE A 92 -11.94 -9.76 1.84
CA ILE A 92 -10.54 -9.38 1.69
C ILE A 92 -9.77 -9.97 2.89
N LYS A 93 -8.59 -10.54 2.65
CA LYS A 93 -7.61 -10.90 3.67
C LYS A 93 -6.50 -9.86 3.78
N GLU A 94 -6.07 -9.35 2.63
CA GLU A 94 -5.00 -8.37 2.54
C GLU A 94 -5.31 -7.38 1.41
N PHE A 95 -5.02 -6.11 1.65
CA PHE A 95 -5.01 -5.08 0.61
C PHE A 95 -3.80 -4.17 0.85
N GLN A 96 -2.94 -4.07 -0.15
CA GLN A 96 -1.79 -3.19 -0.11
C GLN A 96 -1.48 -2.62 -1.49
N PHE A 97 -0.72 -1.53 -1.51
CA PHE A 97 -0.20 -0.98 -2.74
C PHE A 97 1.16 -0.34 -2.54
N ARG A 98 1.89 -0.21 -3.65
CA ARG A 98 3.20 0.41 -3.73
C ARG A 98 3.18 1.52 -4.77
N ILE A 99 3.65 2.69 -4.36
CA ILE A 99 3.80 3.84 -5.25
C ILE A 99 5.26 3.98 -5.65
N ASP A 100 5.52 4.00 -6.95
CA ASP A 100 6.83 4.30 -7.52
C ASP A 100 7.09 5.80 -7.42
N LEU A 101 8.09 6.21 -6.63
CA LEU A 101 8.34 7.62 -6.36
C LEU A 101 9.19 8.33 -7.42
N ARG A 102 9.69 7.62 -8.44
CA ARG A 102 10.58 8.22 -9.46
C ARG A 102 9.90 9.27 -10.34
N LYS A 103 8.56 9.29 -10.37
CA LYS A 103 7.77 10.25 -11.15
C LYS A 103 6.70 10.91 -10.30
N ALA A 104 6.64 12.23 -10.34
CA ALA A 104 5.61 13.00 -9.62
C ALA A 104 4.18 12.60 -10.02
N SER A 105 3.96 12.20 -11.28
CA SER A 105 2.65 11.74 -11.77
C SER A 105 2.11 10.53 -11.02
N ASN A 106 2.98 9.66 -10.49
CA ASN A 106 2.56 8.51 -9.70
C ASN A 106 1.92 8.96 -8.38
N VAL A 107 2.48 9.97 -7.74
CA VAL A 107 1.92 10.57 -6.53
C VAL A 107 0.65 11.34 -6.86
N THR A 108 0.62 12.15 -7.93
CA THR A 108 -0.55 12.98 -8.23
C THR A 108 -1.73 12.21 -8.80
N ASN A 109 -1.50 11.10 -9.51
CA ASN A 109 -2.55 10.39 -10.22
C ASN A 109 -2.89 9.07 -9.53
N VAL A 110 -1.90 8.22 -9.27
CA VAL A 110 -2.14 6.87 -8.72
C VAL A 110 -2.43 6.94 -7.22
N LEU A 111 -1.51 7.51 -6.43
CA LEU A 111 -1.70 7.62 -4.98
C LEU A 111 -3.01 8.35 -4.67
N LYS A 112 -3.21 9.56 -5.22
CA LYS A 112 -4.46 10.31 -4.97
C LYS A 112 -5.72 9.51 -5.33
N SER A 113 -5.74 8.77 -6.43
CA SER A 113 -6.92 7.99 -6.82
C SER A 113 -7.20 6.86 -5.83
N ILE A 114 -6.15 6.18 -5.34
CA ILE A 114 -6.28 5.15 -4.30
C ILE A 114 -6.72 5.78 -2.96
N LEU A 115 -6.20 6.96 -2.61
CA LEU A 115 -6.66 7.69 -1.42
C LEU A 115 -8.16 8.01 -1.49
N GLU A 116 -8.64 8.48 -2.63
CA GLU A 116 -10.07 8.76 -2.82
C GLU A 116 -10.91 7.47 -2.77
N LEU A 117 -10.39 6.34 -3.26
CA LEU A 117 -11.02 5.02 -3.07
C LEU A 117 -11.09 4.69 -1.57
N CYS A 118 -9.98 4.79 -0.84
CA CYS A 118 -9.96 4.51 0.60
C CYS A 118 -10.95 5.38 1.38
N LYS A 119 -11.07 6.68 1.05
CA LYS A 119 -12.09 7.57 1.64
C LYS A 119 -13.51 7.07 1.42
N ARG A 120 -13.85 6.67 0.19
CA ARG A 120 -15.20 6.21 -0.16
C ARG A 120 -15.64 4.97 0.63
N TYR A 121 -14.70 4.09 0.94
CA TYR A 121 -14.95 2.81 1.61
C TYR A 121 -14.57 2.81 3.09
N ASP A 122 -14.33 3.98 3.68
CA ASP A 122 -13.94 4.15 5.09
C ASP A 122 -12.73 3.27 5.48
N LEU A 123 -11.68 3.35 4.65
CA LEU A 123 -10.42 2.63 4.82
C LEU A 123 -9.32 3.58 5.30
N VAL A 124 -8.41 3.07 6.12
CA VAL A 124 -7.20 3.77 6.58
C VAL A 124 -5.95 3.07 6.06
N LEU A 125 -4.82 3.75 6.21
CA LEU A 125 -3.54 3.33 5.66
C LEU A 125 -2.54 3.11 6.78
N ILE A 126 -1.69 2.10 6.64
CA ILE A 126 -0.59 1.82 7.56
C ILE A 126 0.72 1.77 6.77
N ASP A 127 1.74 2.50 7.21
CA ASP A 127 3.09 2.42 6.64
C ASP A 127 3.93 1.29 7.25
N LEU A 128 5.17 1.11 6.79
CA LEU A 128 6.07 0.08 7.33
C LEU A 128 6.60 0.37 8.75
N LYS A 129 6.29 1.53 9.34
CA LYS A 129 6.59 1.86 10.74
C LYS A 129 5.40 1.56 11.65
N GLY A 130 4.25 1.15 11.09
CA GLY A 130 3.01 0.92 11.83
C GLY A 130 2.21 2.19 12.09
N GLU A 131 2.59 3.33 11.50
CA GLU A 131 1.84 4.58 11.65
C GLU A 131 0.56 4.51 10.83
N ILE A 132 -0.57 4.90 11.45
CA ILE A 132 -1.89 4.91 10.82
C ILE A 132 -2.21 6.30 10.29
N PHE A 133 -2.65 6.37 9.04
CA PHE A 133 -3.02 7.60 8.36
C PHE A 133 -4.46 7.55 7.88
N GLU A 134 -5.14 8.69 8.02
CA GLU A 134 -6.31 8.95 7.19
C GLU A 134 -5.88 8.99 5.71
N PRO A 135 -6.76 8.61 4.78
CA PRO A 135 -6.44 8.57 3.35
C PRO A 135 -6.37 9.96 2.72
N GLU A 136 -5.53 10.83 3.26
CA GLU A 136 -5.32 12.20 2.82
C GLU A 136 -3.83 12.43 2.53
N LEU A 137 -3.54 13.11 1.41
CA LEU A 137 -2.15 13.30 1.00
C LEU A 137 -1.32 14.07 2.06
N LYS A 138 -1.94 15.03 2.75
CA LYS A 138 -1.30 15.81 3.82
C LYS A 138 -0.83 14.94 4.99
N ASP A 139 -1.55 13.85 5.26
CA ASP A 139 -1.29 12.99 6.42
C ASP A 139 -0.17 11.99 6.09
N ILE A 140 -0.07 11.56 4.83
CA ILE A 140 0.92 10.58 4.37
C ILE A 140 2.25 11.23 3.93
N VAL A 141 2.24 12.49 3.49
CA VAL A 141 3.41 13.18 2.91
C VAL A 141 4.63 13.15 3.83
N ASN A 142 4.43 13.27 5.14
CA ASN A 142 5.53 13.26 6.09
C ASN A 142 6.17 11.87 6.21
N SER A 143 5.36 10.81 6.28
CA SER A 143 5.90 9.44 6.28
C SER A 143 6.61 9.14 4.95
N LEU A 144 6.02 9.50 3.81
CA LEU A 144 6.64 9.36 2.50
C LEU A 144 8.01 10.06 2.45
N ARG A 145 8.11 11.31 2.91
CA ARG A 145 9.37 12.08 2.92
C ARG A 145 10.45 11.51 3.83
N THR A 146 10.07 10.73 4.84
CA THR A 146 11.00 10.07 5.77
C THR A 146 11.19 8.59 5.44
N SER A 147 10.68 8.13 4.29
CA SER A 147 10.83 6.75 3.84
C SER A 147 12.18 6.52 3.17
N ASN A 148 12.66 5.28 3.24
CA ASN A 148 13.87 4.85 2.52
C ASN A 148 13.76 5.11 1.01
N ALA A 149 12.55 4.97 0.44
CA ALA A 149 12.33 5.24 -0.96
C ALA A 149 12.55 6.70 -1.33
N PHE A 150 12.08 7.62 -0.50
CA PHE A 150 12.30 9.05 -0.72
C PHE A 150 13.78 9.43 -0.51
N SER A 151 14.44 8.86 0.50
CA SER A 151 15.88 9.06 0.72
C SER A 151 16.69 8.59 -0.50
N PHE A 152 16.40 7.39 -1.01
CA PHE A 152 17.09 6.81 -2.17
C PHE A 152 16.91 7.64 -3.46
N ILE A 153 15.69 8.08 -3.78
CA ILE A 153 15.46 8.88 -5.00
C ILE A 153 16.06 10.29 -4.91
N THR A 154 16.24 10.82 -3.70
CA THR A 154 16.75 12.18 -3.49
C THR A 154 18.27 12.21 -3.54
N ASP A 155 18.92 11.26 -2.86
CA ASP A 155 20.38 11.12 -2.87
C ASP A 155 20.77 9.64 -2.72
N PRO A 156 20.88 8.89 -3.84
CA PRO A 156 21.16 7.47 -3.79
C PRO A 156 22.56 7.17 -3.26
N ILE A 157 23.55 8.06 -3.48
CA ILE A 157 24.93 7.85 -2.99
C ILE A 157 24.93 7.93 -1.47
N ASN A 158 24.43 9.02 -0.91
CA ASN A 158 24.33 9.19 0.54
C ASN A 158 23.44 8.12 1.18
N PHE A 159 22.37 7.68 0.50
CA PHE A 159 21.55 6.56 0.98
C PHE A 159 22.41 5.31 1.21
N PHE A 160 23.20 4.89 0.22
CA PHE A 160 24.07 3.71 0.34
C PHE A 160 25.22 3.90 1.34
N GLU A 161 25.83 5.07 1.41
CA GLU A 161 26.89 5.38 2.38
C GLU A 161 26.43 5.30 3.84
N ASN A 162 25.11 5.47 4.09
CA ASN A 162 24.50 5.36 5.41
C ASN A 162 23.91 3.97 5.70
N LEU A 163 23.99 3.02 4.76
CA LEU A 163 23.63 1.62 5.02
C LEU A 163 24.76 0.85 5.73
N ASP A 164 25.98 1.39 5.72
CA ASP A 164 27.15 0.70 6.26
C ASP A 164 27.09 0.64 7.79
N PRO A 165 26.88 -0.55 8.40
CA PRO A 165 26.74 -0.70 9.84
C PRO A 165 28.08 -0.52 10.60
N GLU A 166 29.20 -0.31 9.90
CA GLU A 166 30.52 -0.09 10.51
C GLU A 166 30.84 1.39 10.81
N LYS A 167 29.84 2.28 10.78
CA LYS A 167 29.92 3.65 11.35
C LYS A 167 29.20 3.77 12.69
#